data_AF-A0AAD6VCA3-F1
#
_entry.id   AF-A0AAD6VCA3-F1
#
_cell.length_a   1.000
_cell.length_b   1.000
_cell.length_c   1.000
_cell.angle_alpha   90.00
_cell.angle_beta   90.00
_cell.angle_gamma   90.00
#
_symmetry.space_group_name_H-M   'P 1'
#
loop_
_entity.id
_entity.type
_entity.pdbx_description
1 polymer ?
#
loop_
_entity_poly.entity_id
_entity_poly.type
_entity_poly.pdbx_seq_one_letter_code
_entity_poly.pdbx_strand_id
1 'polypeptide(L)'
;MADIDPDGAEVRFPGRRREPKKRGHLTDTGVYYELHFDGHEKLNFKALRMGCVGIDIYGSRCHSSSKMVKFLVVPNARCSSTVGHSYLDLV
;
A
#
# COMPACT_ATOMS: atom_id res chain seq x y z
N MET A 1 18.20 6.98 -3.23
CA MET A 1 16.77 7.37 -3.30
C MET A 1 16.27 7.50 -4.74
N ALA A 2 17.05 8.00 -5.70
CA ALA A 2 16.69 8.00 -7.13
C ALA A 2 16.49 6.59 -7.74
N ASP A 3 17.20 5.57 -7.24
CA ASP A 3 17.03 4.18 -7.71
C ASP A 3 15.67 3.54 -7.39
N ILE A 4 14.92 4.09 -6.44
CA ILE A 4 13.66 3.50 -5.95
C ILE A 4 12.44 4.19 -6.59
N ASP A 5 12.62 5.42 -7.07
CA ASP A 5 11.59 6.21 -7.75
C ASP A 5 12.24 6.99 -8.90
N PRO A 6 12.26 6.42 -10.12
CA PRO A 6 12.91 7.03 -11.27
C PRO A 6 12.21 8.31 -11.74
N ASP A 7 10.94 8.52 -11.37
CA ASP A 7 10.16 9.70 -11.77
C ASP A 7 10.20 10.81 -10.70
N GLY A 8 10.51 10.47 -9.45
CA GLY A 8 10.55 11.40 -8.32
C GLY A 8 9.16 11.80 -7.80
N ALA A 9 9.10 12.15 -6.52
CA ALA A 9 7.83 12.44 -5.84
C ALA A 9 7.05 13.62 -6.44
N GLU A 10 7.74 14.63 -6.98
CA GLU A 10 7.09 15.83 -7.56
C GLU A 10 6.24 15.53 -8.80
N VAL A 11 6.61 14.52 -9.60
CA VAL A 11 5.90 14.17 -10.84
C VAL A 11 4.55 13.50 -10.54
N ARG A 12 4.35 12.96 -9.34
CA ARG A 12 3.09 12.37 -8.90
C ARG A 12 2.01 13.41 -8.59
N PHE A 13 2.37 14.69 -8.41
CA PHE A 13 1.40 15.73 -8.10
C PHE A 13 0.42 15.91 -9.27
N PRO A 14 -0.91 15.89 -9.04
CA PRO A 14 -1.90 16.07 -10.10
C PRO A 14 -1.60 17.35 -10.91
N GLY A 15 -1.42 17.20 -12.23
CA GLY A 15 -1.09 18.32 -13.13
C GLY A 15 0.41 18.58 -13.36
N ARG A 16 1.32 17.94 -12.62
CA ARG A 16 2.77 18.02 -12.90
C ARG A 16 3.29 16.94 -13.84
N ARG A 17 2.48 15.90 -14.06
CA ARG A 17 2.80 14.82 -15.00
C ARG A 17 2.63 15.30 -16.44
N ARG A 18 3.75 15.54 -17.13
CA ARG A 18 3.77 15.95 -18.56
C ARG A 18 3.64 14.77 -19.52
N GLU A 19 4.15 13.60 -19.13
CA GLU A 19 4.14 12.42 -19.98
C GLU A 19 2.95 11.50 -19.71
N PRO A 20 2.31 10.95 -20.76
CA PRO A 20 1.27 9.96 -20.59
C PRO A 20 1.83 8.73 -19.86
N LYS A 21 1.04 8.19 -18.92
CA LYS A 21 1.42 7.00 -18.16
C LYS A 21 1.60 5.84 -19.15
N LYS A 22 2.81 5.26 -19.23
CA LYS A 22 3.05 4.02 -19.97
C LYS A 22 2.13 2.94 -19.40
N ARG A 23 1.20 2.46 -20.22
CA ARG A 23 0.31 1.35 -19.88
C ARG A 23 0.91 0.09 -20.51
N GLY A 24 1.29 -0.86 -19.68
CA GLY A 24 1.80 -2.17 -20.11
C GLY A 24 0.90 -3.30 -19.61
N HIS A 25 1.19 -4.51 -20.06
CA HIS A 25 0.63 -5.72 -19.45
C HIS A 25 1.31 -5.97 -18.12
N LEU A 26 0.53 -6.42 -17.14
CA LEU A 26 1.09 -6.90 -15.88
C LEU A 26 1.86 -8.20 -16.17
N THR A 27 3.14 -8.23 -15.83
CA THR A 27 3.99 -9.41 -15.99
C THR A 27 4.43 -9.87 -14.61
N ASP A 28 4.19 -11.14 -14.29
CA ASP A 28 4.56 -11.76 -13.02
C ASP A 28 5.16 -13.15 -13.29
N THR A 29 6.00 -13.62 -12.37
CA THR A 29 6.63 -14.96 -12.46
C THR A 29 5.65 -16.07 -12.06
N GLY A 30 4.65 -15.74 -11.24
CA GLY A 30 3.61 -16.69 -10.83
C GLY A 30 2.66 -16.13 -9.77
N VAL A 31 1.60 -16.86 -9.46
CA VAL A 31 0.65 -16.44 -8.42
C VAL A 31 1.35 -16.47 -7.06
N TYR A 32 1.18 -15.39 -6.28
CA TYR A 32 1.83 -15.18 -4.97
C TYR A 32 3.35 -14.95 -5.02
N TYR A 33 3.94 -14.85 -6.21
CA TYR A 33 5.36 -14.54 -6.35
C TYR A 33 5.67 -13.10 -5.92
N GLU A 34 4.79 -12.16 -6.27
CA GLU A 34 4.88 -10.77 -5.83
C GLU A 34 3.61 -10.32 -5.08
N LEU A 35 3.82 -9.65 -3.95
CA LEU A 35 2.75 -9.13 -3.09
C LEU A 35 2.91 -7.64 -2.85
N HIS A 36 1.85 -6.90 -3.14
CA HIS A 36 1.75 -5.47 -2.87
C HIS A 36 1.19 -5.26 -1.49
N PHE A 37 1.99 -4.66 -0.61
CA PHE A 37 1.58 -4.30 0.74
C PHE A 37 1.34 -2.80 0.82
N ASP A 38 0.20 -2.43 1.38
CA ASP A 38 -0.19 -1.04 1.60
C ASP A 38 -0.79 -0.90 2.99
N GLY A 39 -0.20 -0.01 3.77
CA GLY A 39 -0.66 0.38 5.09
C GLY A 39 -1.07 1.83 5.05
N HIS A 40 -2.34 2.10 5.36
CA HIS A 40 -2.81 3.47 5.48
C HIS A 40 -3.90 3.57 6.56
N GLU A 41 -4.05 4.75 7.13
CA GLU A 41 -5.21 5.13 7.95
C GLU A 41 -6.43 5.21 7.01
N LYS A 42 -7.02 4.05 6.65
CA LYS A 42 -8.05 3.96 5.60
C LYS A 42 -9.41 4.47 6.07
N LEU A 43 -9.68 4.41 7.37
CA LEU A 43 -10.92 4.90 7.99
C LEU A 43 -10.57 5.90 9.08
N ASN A 44 -10.47 7.17 8.71
CA ASN A 44 -10.20 8.25 9.65
C ASN A 44 -11.50 8.82 10.27
N PHE A 45 -11.33 9.76 11.19
CA PHE A 45 -12.43 10.44 11.88
C PHE A 45 -13.50 11.03 10.94
N LYS A 46 -13.12 11.48 9.74
CA LYS A 46 -14.06 12.05 8.75
C LYS A 46 -14.98 10.97 8.19
N ALA A 47 -14.47 9.76 8.00
CA ALA A 47 -15.24 8.63 7.51
C ALA A 47 -16.10 8.00 8.61
N LEU A 48 -15.58 7.87 9.83
CA LEU A 48 -16.24 7.15 10.92
C LEU A 48 -17.29 7.97 11.68
N ARG A 49 -17.16 9.30 11.73
CA ARG A 49 -18.04 10.18 12.53
C ARG A 49 -18.14 9.80 14.02
N MET A 50 -17.13 9.13 14.56
CA MET A 50 -17.05 8.69 15.97
C MET A 50 -16.06 9.54 16.79
N GLY A 51 -15.92 10.84 16.48
CA GLY A 51 -14.89 11.69 17.07
C GLY A 51 -13.50 11.39 16.51
N CYS A 52 -12.44 11.55 17.31
CA CYS A 52 -11.04 11.44 16.87
C CYS A 52 -10.52 10.00 16.65
N VAL A 53 -11.43 9.04 16.45
CA VAL A 53 -11.07 7.63 16.25
C VAL A 53 -10.73 7.40 14.78
N GLY A 54 -9.60 6.74 14.55
CA GLY A 54 -9.19 6.18 13.25
C GLY A 54 -8.98 4.68 13.36
N ILE A 55 -9.22 3.96 12.27
CA ILE A 55 -8.92 2.53 12.14
C ILE A 55 -7.81 2.42 11.10
N ASP A 56 -6.61 2.05 11.57
CA ASP A 56 -5.51 1.73 10.68
C ASP A 56 -5.68 0.32 10.14
N ILE A 57 -5.52 0.17 8.83
CA ILE A 57 -5.68 -1.11 8.16
C ILE A 57 -4.46 -1.39 7.30
N TYR A 58 -3.90 -2.58 7.52
CA TYR A 58 -2.85 -3.14 6.68
C TYR A 58 -3.44 -4.15 5.71
N GLY A 59 -3.16 -3.98 4.43
CA GLY A 59 -3.60 -4.89 3.39
C GLY A 59 -2.44 -5.39 2.55
N SER A 60 -2.55 -6.63 2.09
CA SER A 60 -1.72 -7.15 1.03
C SER A 60 -2.56 -7.75 -0.09
N ARG A 61 -2.09 -7.55 -1.31
CA ARG A 61 -2.74 -8.03 -2.53
C ARG A 61 -1.71 -8.71 -3.42
N CYS A 62 -2.07 -9.87 -3.94
CA CYS A 62 -1.29 -10.57 -4.97
C CYS A 62 -1.17 -9.69 -6.22
N HIS A 63 0.05 -9.55 -6.75
CA HIS A 63 0.31 -8.77 -7.95
C HIS A 63 -0.47 -9.33 -9.13
N SER A 64 -0.19 -10.57 -9.53
CA SER A 64 -0.83 -11.26 -10.66
C SER A 64 -2.34 -11.45 -10.53
N SER A 65 -2.81 -11.99 -9.40
CA SER A 65 -4.23 -12.38 -9.27
C SER A 65 -5.14 -11.29 -8.71
N SER A 66 -4.57 -10.18 -8.23
CA SER A 66 -5.31 -9.14 -7.49
C SER A 66 -6.08 -9.64 -6.26
N LYS A 67 -5.86 -10.89 -5.84
CA LYS A 67 -6.51 -11.47 -4.66
C LYS A 67 -5.94 -10.83 -3.39
N MET A 68 -6.83 -10.43 -2.47
CA MET A 68 -6.43 -10.00 -1.13
C MET A 68 -5.86 -11.19 -0.37
N VAL A 69 -4.64 -11.04 0.13
CA VAL A 69 -3.91 -12.12 0.82
C VAL A 69 -3.97 -11.92 2.33
N LYS A 70 -3.82 -10.67 2.80
CA LYS A 70 -3.91 -10.30 4.21
C LYS A 70 -4.67 -8.99 4.33
N PHE A 71 -5.54 -8.89 5.32
CA PHE A 71 -6.23 -7.64 5.68
C PHE A 71 -6.41 -7.60 7.18
N LEU A 72 -5.66 -6.75 7.87
CA LEU A 72 -5.61 -6.70 9.32
C LEU A 72 -5.87 -5.28 9.80
N VAL A 73 -6.71 -5.16 10.82
CA VAL A 73 -6.80 -3.92 11.60
C VAL A 73 -5.60 -3.89 12.54
N VAL A 74 -4.84 -2.81 12.47
CA VAL A 74 -3.66 -2.61 13.31
C VAL A 74 -3.99 -1.53 14.34
N PRO A 75 -3.85 -1.79 15.65
CA PRO A 75 -4.25 -0.83 16.67
C PRO A 75 -3.37 0.44 16.70
N ASN A 76 -2.16 0.37 16.13
CA ASN A 76 -1.27 1.53 15.96
C ASN A 76 -0.33 1.28 14.78
N ALA A 77 -0.69 1.75 13.58
CA ALA A 77 0.16 1.59 12.40
C ALA A 77 1.36 2.57 12.36
N ARG A 78 1.47 3.50 13.32
CA ARG A 78 2.64 4.38 13.46
C ARG A 78 3.76 3.74 14.29
N CYS A 79 3.47 2.63 14.97
CA CYS A 79 4.45 1.87 15.73
C CYS A 79 5.16 0.88 14.82
N SER A 80 6.47 1.06 14.61
CA SER A 80 7.27 0.24 13.70
C SER A 80 7.29 -1.24 14.08
N SER A 81 7.26 -1.56 15.38
CA SER A 81 7.19 -2.94 15.87
C SER A 81 5.89 -3.62 15.46
N THR A 82 4.75 -2.94 15.61
CA THR A 82 3.44 -3.46 15.22
C THR A 82 3.33 -3.72 13.71
N VAL A 83 3.90 -2.83 12.89
CA VAL A 83 3.90 -3.00 11.42
C VAL A 83 4.88 -4.07 10.98
N GLY A 84 6.06 -4.15 11.61
CA GLY A 84 7.11 -5.13 11.27
C GLY A 84 6.63 -6.58 11.34
N HIS A 85 5.84 -6.94 12.36
CA HIS A 85 5.25 -8.29 12.47
C HIS A 85 4.32 -8.62 11.29
N SER A 86 3.58 -7.64 10.76
CA SER A 86 2.68 -7.90 9.63
C SER A 86 3.42 -8.33 8.36
N TYR A 87 4.67 -7.86 8.20
CA TYR A 87 5.55 -8.14 7.07
C TYR A 87 6.43 -9.39 7.25
N LEU A 88 6.99 -9.58 8.45
CA LEU A 88 7.94 -10.67 8.72
C LEU A 88 7.27 -12.05 8.84
N ASP A 89 5.96 -12.10 9.04
CA ASP A 89 5.18 -13.35 9.08
C ASP A 89 4.89 -13.95 7.69
N LEU A 90 5.30 -13.28 6.60
CA LEU A 90 5.29 -13.90 5.27
C LEU A 90 6.67 -14.50 4.98
N VAL A 91 6.74 -15.83 5.07
CA VAL A 91 7.86 -16.66 4.58
C VAL A 91 7.40 -17.41 3.34
#